data_AF-A0A376L9U1-F1
#
_entry.id   AF-A0A376L9U1-F1
#
_cell.length_a   1.000
_cell.length_b   1.000
_cell.length_c   1.000
_cell.angle_alpha   90.00
_cell.angle_beta   90.00
_cell.angle_gamma   90.00
#
_symmetry.space_group_name_H-M   'P 1'
#
loop_
_entity.id
_entity.type
_entity.pdbx_description
1 polymer ?
#
loop_
_entity_poly.entity_id
_entity_poly.type
_entity_poly.pdbx_seq_one_letter_code
_entity_poly.pdbx_strand_id
1 'polypeptide(L)' 'MQALADVTHDARDIAASISSGSFQTLGMAILPCSIKTLSGIVHSYTDGLLTRAADVVLKERRPFGALRA' A
#
# COMPACT_ATOMS: atom_id res chain seq x y z
N MET A 1 4.09 -15.75 6.15
CA MET A 1 3.69 -15.06 4.90
C MET A 1 4.89 -14.54 4.11
N GLN A 2 5.95 -14.07 4.76
CA GLN A 2 7.16 -13.58 4.07
C GLN A 2 7.84 -14.63 3.17
N ALA A 3 7.82 -15.91 3.54
CA ALA A 3 8.41 -16.99 2.75
C ALA A 3 7.74 -17.25 1.39
N LEU A 4 6.53 -16.71 1.15
CA LEU A 4 5.79 -16.82 -0.11
C LEU A 4 5.94 -15.58 -0.99
N ALA A 5 6.59 -14.51 -0.49
CA ALA A 5 6.70 -13.25 -1.19
C ALA A 5 8.02 -13.18 -1.98
N ASP A 6 7.95 -12.73 -3.23
CA ASP A 6 9.15 -12.47 -4.04
C ASP A 6 10.01 -11.35 -3.44
N VAL A 7 9.36 -10.33 -2.86
CA VAL A 7 10.01 -9.18 -2.23
C VAL A 7 9.25 -8.80 -0.96
N THR A 8 10.00 -8.43 0.08
CA THR A 8 9.44 -7.88 1.31
C THR A 8 10.06 -6.52 1.59
N HIS A 9 9.25 -5.58 2.05
CA HIS A 9 9.68 -4.22 2.41
C HIS A 9 9.37 -3.96 3.89
N ASP A 10 10.26 -3.23 4.57
CA ASP A 10 9.97 -2.72 5.92
C ASP A 10 8.90 -1.61 5.81
N ALA A 11 7.96 -1.57 6.76
CA ALA A 11 6.89 -0.58 6.74
C ALA A 11 7.38 0.88 6.84
N ARG A 12 8.62 1.08 7.31
CA ARG A 12 9.29 2.39 7.43
C ARG A 12 10.14 2.73 6.21
N ASP A 13 10.34 1.80 5.28
CA ASP A 13 11.15 2.02 4.09
C ASP A 13 10.37 2.80 3.03
N ILE A 14 10.28 4.12 3.20
CA ILE A 14 9.61 5.00 2.23
C ILE A 14 10.33 5.03 0.88
N ALA A 15 11.60 4.62 0.81
CA ALA A 15 12.38 4.57 -0.43
C ALA A 15 12.10 3.30 -1.27
N ALA A 16 11.29 2.37 -0.77
CA ALA A 16 10.89 1.18 -1.50
C ALA A 16 10.20 1.52 -2.82
N SER A 17 10.41 0.69 -3.85
CA SER A 17 9.92 0.93 -5.22
C SER A 17 8.42 1.18 -5.30
N ILE A 18 7.62 0.52 -4.47
CA ILE A 18 6.15 0.65 -4.42
C ILE A 18 5.66 2.03 -3.97
N SER A 19 6.52 2.87 -3.39
CA SER A 19 6.20 4.26 -3.03
C SER A 19 6.27 5.23 -4.22
N SER A 20 6.74 4.74 -5.38
CA SER A 20 6.87 5.50 -6.62
C SER A 20 5.82 5.10 -7.64
N GLY A 21 5.19 6.11 -8.27
CA GLY A 21 4.22 5.88 -9.36
C GLY A 21 4.85 5.31 -10.63
N SER A 22 6.14 5.57 -10.85
CA SER A 22 6.89 5.03 -12.00
C SER A 22 7.09 3.51 -11.90
N PHE A 23 7.00 2.94 -10.70
CA PHE A 23 7.00 1.49 -10.53
C PHE A 23 5.62 0.94 -10.87
N GLN A 24 5.53 0.15 -11.92
CA GLN A 24 4.25 -0.37 -12.42
C GLN A 24 3.79 -1.57 -11.58
N THR A 25 2.59 -1.45 -11.03
CA THR A 25 1.90 -2.52 -10.31
C THR A 25 0.53 -2.74 -10.94
N LEU A 26 0.02 -3.97 -10.87
CA LEU A 26 -1.35 -4.28 -11.30
C LEU A 26 -2.41 -3.69 -10.36
N GLY A 27 -2.03 -3.40 -9.12
CA GLY A 27 -2.94 -2.92 -8.08
C GLY A 27 -2.36 -3.20 -6.69
N MET A 28 -3.19 -3.00 -5.68
CA MET A 28 -2.84 -3.28 -4.28
C MET A 28 -4.03 -3.90 -3.55
N ALA A 29 -3.72 -4.93 -2.75
CA ALA A 29 -4.66 -5.58 -1.85
C ALA A 29 -4.15 -5.48 -0.40
N ILE A 30 -4.99 -5.03 0.52
CA ILE A 30 -4.65 -4.95 1.96
C ILE A 30 -5.47 -5.98 2.74
N LEU A 31 -4.76 -6.92 3.37
CA LEU A 31 -5.31 -8.11 4.02
C LEU A 31 -4.45 -8.50 5.24
N PRO A 32 -5.00 -8.53 6.47
CA PRO A 32 -6.25 -7.89 6.90
C PRO A 32 -6.13 -6.35 6.91
N CYS A 33 -7.21 -5.65 6.60
CA CYS A 33 -7.27 -4.19 6.69
C CYS A 33 -7.98 -3.73 7.97
N SER A 34 -7.26 -2.97 8.81
CA SER A 34 -7.85 -2.30 9.97
C SER A 34 -8.58 -1.02 9.57
N ILE A 35 -9.59 -0.62 10.36
CA ILE A 35 -10.31 0.65 10.12
C ILE A 35 -9.35 1.83 10.19
N LYS A 36 -8.38 1.83 11.11
CA LYS A 36 -7.35 2.89 11.21
C LYS A 36 -6.59 3.04 9.89
N THR A 37 -6.15 1.93 9.31
CA THR A 37 -5.39 1.93 8.06
C THR A 37 -6.25 2.44 6.90
N LEU A 38 -7.48 1.94 6.76
CA LEU A 38 -8.39 2.39 5.72
C LEU A 38 -8.71 3.88 5.84
N SER A 39 -9.00 4.34 7.05
CA SER A 39 -9.24 5.77 7.32
C SER A 39 -8.03 6.62 6.97
N GLY A 40 -6.81 6.18 7.29
CA GLY A 40 -5.58 6.89 6.89
C GLY A 40 -5.48 7.03 5.37
N ILE A 41 -5.75 5.96 4.61
CA ILE A 41 -5.70 5.99 3.15
C ILE A 41 -6.78 6.91 2.56
N VAL A 42 -8.02 6.83 3.05
CA VAL A 42 -9.13 7.66 2.56
C VAL A 42 -8.88 9.16 2.77
N HIS A 43 -8.20 9.53 3.86
CA HIS A 43 -7.84 10.91 4.14
C HIS A 43 -6.44 11.30 3.64
N SER A 44 -5.77 10.42 2.88
CA SER A 44 -4.38 10.59 2.40
C SER A 44 -3.39 10.97 3.50
N TYR A 45 -3.59 10.43 4.71
CA TYR A 45 -2.68 10.59 5.81
C TYR A 45 -1.53 9.60 5.64
N THR A 46 -0.44 10.09 5.05
CA THR A 46 0.75 9.29 4.76
C THR A 46 1.70 9.27 5.95
N ASP A 47 1.65 8.20 6.76
CA ASP A 47 2.58 8.00 7.89
C ASP A 47 3.66 6.95 7.62
N GLY A 48 3.51 6.15 6.57
CA GLY A 48 4.37 5.00 6.32
C GLY A 48 4.32 4.50 4.87
N LEU A 49 5.09 3.46 4.59
CA LEU A 49 5.17 2.89 3.25
C LEU A 49 3.82 2.36 2.77
N LEU A 50 3.05 1.74 3.67
CA LEU A 50 1.76 1.15 3.34
C LEU A 50 0.75 2.19 2.85
N THR A 51 0.57 3.29 3.59
CA THR A 51 -0.34 4.38 3.22
C THR A 51 0.18 5.11 1.98
N ARG A 52 1.51 5.28 1.86
CA ARG A 52 2.12 5.91 0.68
C ARG A 52 1.90 5.10 -0.59
N ALA A 53 2.10 3.79 -0.53
CA ALA A 53 1.89 2.88 -1.65
C ALA A 53 0.42 2.85 -2.06
N ALA A 54 -0.51 2.90 -1.09
CA ALA A 54 -1.93 3.00 -1.37
C ALA A 54 -2.29 4.32 -2.09
N ASP A 55 -1.75 5.45 -1.64
CA ASP A 55 -1.93 6.74 -2.32
C ASP A 55 -1.38 6.72 -3.75
N VAL A 56 -0.26 6.03 -3.99
CA VAL A 56 0.27 5.83 -5.35
C VAL A 56 -0.69 5.00 -6.20
N VAL A 57 -1.23 3.91 -5.67
CA VAL A 57 -2.17 3.07 -6.41
C VAL A 57 -3.42 3.88 -6.77
N LEU A 58 -3.97 4.66 -5.83
CA LEU A 58 -5.15 5.47 -6.02
C LEU A 58 -4.92 6.63 -7.01
N LYS A 59 -3.80 7.38 -6.87
CA LYS A 59 -3.50 8.50 -7.78
C LYS A 59 -3.24 8.04 -9.21
N GLU A 60 -2.63 6.88 -9.39
CA GLU A 60 -2.35 6.25 -10.70
C GLU A 60 -3.57 5.49 -11.25
N ARG A 61 -4.74 5.58 -10.57
CA ARG A 61 -6.01 4.91 -10.94
C ARG A 61 -5.88 3.39 -11.12
N ARG A 62 -5.05 2.77 -10.30
CA ARG A 62 -4.86 1.31 -10.32
C ARG A 62 -5.91 0.63 -9.43
N PRO A 63 -6.27 -0.62 -9.72
CA PRO A 63 -7.13 -1.43 -8.86
C PRO A 63 -6.65 -1.44 -7.40
N PHE A 64 -7.53 -1.06 -6.49
CA PHE A 64 -7.29 -1.06 -5.05
C PHE A 64 -8.37 -1.86 -4.34
N GLY A 65 -7.97 -2.79 -3.49
CA GLY A 65 -8.87 -3.58 -2.65
C GLY A 65 -8.39 -3.63 -1.20
N ALA A 66 -9.32 -3.54 -0.26
CA ALA A 66 -9.04 -3.71 1.16
C ALA A 66 -10.09 -4.63 1.77
N LEU A 67 -9.66 -5.77 2.33
CA LEU A 67 -10.56 -6.70 3.00
C LEU A 67 -10.52 -6.46 4.50
N ARG A 68 -11.68 -6.25 5.08
CA ARG A 68 -11.84 -6.02 6.52
C ARG A 68 -11.48 -7.28 7.32
N ALA A 69 -10.72 -7.07 8.40
CA ALA A 69 -10.44 -8.07 9.43
C ALA A 69 -11.68 -8.36 10.30
#